data_AF-A0A1Y1HVX1-F1
#
_entry.id   AF-A0A1Y1HVX1-F1
#
_cell.length_a   1.000
_cell.length_b   1.000
_cell.length_c   1.000
_cell.angle_alpha   90.00
_cell.angle_beta   90.00
_cell.angle_gamma   90.00
#
_symmetry.space_group_name_H-M   'P 1'
#
loop_
_entity.id
_entity.type
_entity.pdbx_description
1 polymer ?
#
loop_
_entity_poly.entity_id
_entity_poly.type
_entity_poly.pdbx_seq_one_letter_code
_entity_poly.pdbx_strand_id
1 'polypeptide(L)'
;MAAADNTPSDLLFYGLNDEFGVAAKEGRKRSNPLREDWERIKDDVMLTALRAKSMQHEELKEVLLSTGERNLVEHTTNDSYWADGGNGSGRNVLGQLLVRLRSELRALPEGGQEKS
;
A
#
# COMPACT_ATOMS: atom_id res chain seq x y z
N MET A 1 1.35 -39.23 32.37
CA MET A 1 0.65 -37.93 32.52
C MET A 1 1.59 -36.97 33.22
N ALA A 2 2.32 -36.19 32.44
CA ALA A 2 3.07 -34.99 32.84
C ALA A 2 3.38 -34.27 31.53
N ALA A 3 2.57 -33.28 31.17
CA ALA A 3 2.82 -32.43 30.01
C ALA A 3 3.91 -31.43 30.37
N ALA A 4 4.91 -31.33 29.51
CA ALA A 4 6.04 -30.44 29.66
C ALA A 4 5.59 -28.98 29.72
N ASP A 5 6.14 -28.28 30.69
CA ASP A 5 6.11 -26.84 30.88
C ASP A 5 6.75 -26.17 29.65
N ASN A 6 5.99 -25.35 28.93
CA ASN A 6 6.51 -24.59 27.79
C ASN A 6 5.87 -23.19 27.76
N THR A 7 6.15 -22.41 28.80
CA THR A 7 6.13 -20.95 28.74
C THR A 7 7.41 -20.46 28.07
N PRO A 8 7.37 -19.75 26.94
CA PRO A 8 8.50 -18.98 26.48
C PRO A 8 8.42 -17.59 27.10
N SER A 9 8.93 -17.47 28.33
CA SER A 9 9.47 -16.22 28.84
C SER A 9 10.91 -16.08 28.34
N ASP A 10 11.13 -15.04 27.54
CA ASP A 10 12.41 -14.41 27.23
C ASP A 10 13.48 -15.26 26.55
N LEU A 11 13.55 -15.19 25.22
CA LEU A 11 14.83 -15.06 24.52
C LEU A 11 14.63 -14.32 23.16
N LEU A 12 15.23 -13.13 23.05
CA LEU A 12 15.60 -12.41 21.80
C LEU A 12 14.56 -11.50 21.09
N PHE A 13 13.84 -10.65 21.83
CA PHE A 13 13.22 -9.44 21.26
C PHE A 13 14.24 -8.26 21.18
N TYR A 14 15.46 -8.54 20.71
CA TYR A 14 16.42 -7.51 20.33
C TYR A 14 16.19 -7.11 18.87
N GLY A 15 15.75 -5.88 18.60
CA GLY A 15 16.12 -5.18 17.35
C GLY A 15 15.08 -4.87 16.28
N LEU A 16 13.77 -5.02 16.48
CA LEU A 16 12.76 -4.80 15.42
C LEU A 16 12.19 -3.36 15.32
N ASN A 17 12.90 -2.34 15.81
CA ASN A 17 12.41 -0.95 15.76
C ASN A 17 13.01 -0.10 14.62
N ASP A 18 13.69 -0.71 13.64
CA ASP A 18 14.26 0.06 12.52
C ASP A 18 14.12 -0.61 11.13
N GLU A 19 13.39 -1.71 10.96
CA GLU A 19 13.23 -2.34 9.63
C GLU A 19 12.18 -1.63 8.74
N PHE A 20 11.10 -1.11 9.33
CA PHE A 20 10.09 -0.38 8.57
C PHE A 20 10.53 1.07 8.31
N GLY A 21 10.57 1.45 7.03
CA GLY A 21 10.84 2.82 6.63
C GLY A 21 12.31 3.14 6.33
N VAL A 22 13.24 2.18 6.35
CA VAL A 22 14.61 2.39 5.83
C VAL A 22 14.56 2.85 4.37
N ALA A 23 13.78 2.17 3.53
CA ALA A 23 13.58 2.57 2.15
C ALA A 23 12.97 3.98 2.03
N ALA A 24 12.03 4.34 2.90
CA ALA A 24 11.43 5.68 2.91
C ALA A 24 12.44 6.76 3.38
N LYS A 25 13.28 6.45 4.37
CA LYS A 25 14.38 7.32 4.83
C LYS A 25 15.37 7.55 3.69
N GLU A 26 15.80 6.50 3.00
CA GLU A 26 16.71 6.60 1.86
C GLU A 26 16.09 7.32 0.67
N GLY A 27 14.84 7.04 0.32
CA GLY A 27 14.14 7.69 -0.78
C GLY A 27 13.89 9.19 -0.58
N ARG A 28 13.88 9.67 0.68
CA ARG A 28 13.75 11.11 0.99
C ARG A 28 15.07 11.87 0.91
N LYS A 29 16.22 11.19 0.85
CA LYS A 29 17.52 11.85 0.71
C LYS A 29 17.66 12.43 -0.70
N ARG A 30 17.49 13.75 -0.81
CA ARG A 30 17.63 14.47 -2.10
C ARG A 30 19.06 14.51 -2.65
N SER A 31 20.04 14.06 -1.87
CA SER A 31 21.42 13.85 -2.33
C SER A 31 21.57 12.62 -3.23
N ASN A 32 20.63 11.67 -3.18
CA ASN A 32 20.68 10.50 -4.03
C ASN A 32 20.24 10.87 -5.44
N PRO A 33 20.91 10.36 -6.48
CA PRO A 33 20.52 10.64 -7.85
C PRO A 33 19.12 10.07 -8.09
N LEU A 34 18.18 10.95 -8.39
CA LEU A 34 16.85 10.56 -8.85
C LEU A 34 16.91 10.28 -10.35
N ARG A 35 16.08 9.33 -10.79
CA ARG A 35 15.85 9.10 -12.21
C ARG A 35 15.28 10.39 -12.83
N GLU A 36 15.77 10.79 -13.99
CA GLU A 36 15.44 12.08 -14.61
C GLU A 36 13.94 12.27 -14.89
N ASP A 37 13.23 11.19 -15.21
CA ASP A 37 11.78 11.19 -15.48
C ASP A 37 10.93 10.84 -14.25
N TRP A 38 11.51 10.80 -13.03
CA TRP A 38 10.83 10.33 -11.81
C TRP A 38 9.50 11.04 -11.55
N GLU A 39 9.47 12.36 -11.63
CA GLU A 39 8.26 13.15 -11.41
C GLU A 39 7.13 12.81 -12.38
N ARG A 40 7.47 12.30 -13.57
CA ARG A 40 6.51 11.88 -14.59
C ARG A 40 6.01 10.45 -14.37
N ILE A 41 6.86 9.54 -13.87
CA ILE A 41 6.54 8.11 -13.82
C ILE A 41 6.09 7.61 -12.44
N LYS A 42 6.30 8.38 -11.36
CA LYS A 42 6.06 7.92 -9.98
C LYS A 42 4.62 7.47 -9.72
N ASP A 43 3.63 8.10 -10.34
CA ASP A 43 2.22 7.73 -10.22
C ASP A 43 1.96 6.35 -10.85
N ASP A 44 2.54 6.09 -12.02
CA ASP A 44 2.43 4.79 -12.71
C ASP A 44 3.16 3.68 -11.96
N VAL A 45 4.33 3.98 -11.39
CA VAL A 45 5.08 3.06 -10.54
C VAL A 45 4.25 2.70 -9.30
N MET A 46 3.64 3.70 -8.65
CA MET A 46 2.76 3.48 -7.49
C MET A 46 1.54 2.63 -7.87
N LEU A 47 0.88 2.94 -8.98
CA LEU A 47 -0.26 2.15 -9.47
C LEU A 47 0.13 0.69 -9.75
N THR A 48 1.31 0.46 -10.30
CA THR A 48 1.85 -0.88 -10.54
C THR A 48 2.06 -1.64 -9.22
N ALA A 49 2.60 -0.99 -8.20
CA ALA A 49 2.76 -1.57 -6.86
C ALA A 49 1.41 -1.88 -6.21
N LEU A 50 0.42 -0.98 -6.32
CA LEU A 50 -0.94 -1.20 -5.81
C LEU A 50 -1.62 -2.40 -6.47
N ARG A 51 -1.51 -2.52 -7.80
CA ARG A 51 -2.01 -3.69 -8.54
C ARG A 51 -1.38 -4.98 -8.04
N ALA A 52 -0.05 -5.02 -7.95
CA ALA A 52 0.66 -6.19 -7.44
C ALA A 52 0.20 -6.56 -6.02
N LYS A 53 0.08 -5.57 -5.13
CA LYS A 53 -0.39 -5.77 -3.77
C LYS A 53 -1.82 -6.32 -3.71
N SER A 54 -2.75 -5.77 -4.49
CA SER A 54 -4.13 -6.26 -4.52
C SER A 54 -4.28 -7.63 -5.17
N MET A 55 -3.44 -7.97 -6.16
CA MET A 55 -3.44 -9.31 -6.78
C MET A 55 -2.82 -10.39 -5.88
N GLN A 56 -1.86 -10.02 -5.03
CA GLN A 56 -1.24 -10.94 -4.08
C GLN A 56 -2.11 -11.20 -2.85
N HIS A 57 -3.04 -10.29 -2.52
CA HIS A 57 -3.84 -10.33 -1.31
C HIS A 57 -5.32 -10.11 -1.63
N GLU A 58 -6.08 -11.20 -1.81
CA GLU A 58 -7.50 -11.14 -2.16
C GLU A 58 -8.32 -10.35 -1.13
N GLU A 59 -7.99 -10.46 0.16
CA GLU A 59 -8.62 -9.69 1.23
C GLU A 59 -8.55 -8.16 1.01
N LEU A 60 -7.44 -7.66 0.46
CA LEU A 60 -7.27 -6.24 0.19
C LEU A 60 -8.09 -5.80 -1.01
N LYS A 61 -8.21 -6.67 -2.02
CA LYS A 61 -9.10 -6.47 -3.16
C LYS A 61 -10.56 -6.41 -2.70
N GLU A 62 -11.00 -7.35 -1.87
CA GLU A 62 -12.36 -7.36 -1.31
C GLU A 62 -12.64 -6.10 -0.48
N VAL A 63 -11.72 -5.71 0.41
CA VAL A 63 -11.83 -4.48 1.20
C VAL A 63 -11.94 -3.27 0.27
N LEU A 64 -11.10 -3.16 -0.75
CA LEU A 64 -11.14 -2.06 -1.71
C LEU A 64 -12.48 -2.01 -2.47
N LEU A 65 -13.01 -3.15 -2.90
CA LEU A 65 -14.31 -3.23 -3.59
C LEU A 65 -15.48 -2.87 -2.66
N SER A 66 -15.42 -3.28 -1.39
CA SER A 66 -16.44 -3.01 -0.36
C SER A 66 -16.65 -1.51 -0.08
N THR A 67 -15.67 -0.67 -0.45
CA THR A 67 -15.79 0.80 -0.31
C THR A 67 -16.89 1.40 -1.19
N GLY A 68 -17.39 0.65 -2.18
CA GLY A 68 -18.51 1.05 -3.03
C GLY A 68 -18.10 2.15 -4.00
N GLU A 69 -18.89 3.22 -4.10
CA GLU A 69 -18.59 4.40 -4.93
C GLU A 69 -17.92 5.53 -4.15
N ARG A 70 -17.58 5.31 -2.87
CA ARG A 70 -17.00 6.36 -2.04
C ARG A 70 -15.62 6.76 -2.54
N ASN A 71 -15.31 8.05 -2.45
CA ASN A 71 -13.96 8.56 -2.63
C ASN A 71 -13.09 8.09 -1.47
N LEU A 72 -11.83 7.79 -1.76
CA LEU A 72 -10.83 7.41 -0.76
C LEU A 72 -9.88 8.59 -0.56
N VAL A 73 -9.66 8.94 0.70
CA VAL A 73 -8.78 10.04 1.09
C VAL A 73 -7.78 9.51 2.11
N GLU A 74 -6.50 9.62 1.79
CA GLU A 74 -5.44 9.44 2.78
C GLU A 74 -5.33 10.74 3.58
N HIS A 75 -5.67 10.69 4.86
CA HIS A 75 -5.69 11.86 5.74
C HIS A 75 -4.42 11.94 6.58
N THR A 76 -3.52 12.87 6.24
CA THR A 76 -2.29 13.11 7.01
C THR A 76 -1.72 14.49 6.73
N THR A 77 -1.20 15.14 7.76
CA THR A 77 -0.51 16.44 7.66
C THR A 77 0.89 16.34 7.04
N ASN A 78 1.44 15.13 6.94
CA ASN A 78 2.85 14.91 6.58
C ASN A 78 3.09 14.72 5.08
N ASP A 79 2.05 14.57 4.28
CA ASP A 79 2.15 14.37 2.84
C ASP A 79 1.03 15.12 2.11
N SER A 80 1.40 16.04 1.23
CA SER A 80 0.46 16.81 0.41
C SER A 80 0.39 16.33 -1.04
N TYR A 81 1.20 15.35 -1.43
CA TYR A 81 1.18 14.77 -2.77
C TYR A 81 0.34 13.49 -2.79
N TRP A 82 0.70 12.51 -1.97
CA TRP A 82 -0.01 11.23 -1.90
C TRP A 82 -1.31 11.35 -1.10
N ALA A 83 -1.32 12.24 -0.10
CA ALA A 83 -2.43 12.48 0.82
C ALA A 83 -3.01 13.90 0.72
N ASP A 84 -3.94 14.21 1.62
CA ASP A 84 -4.71 15.45 1.64
C ASP A 84 -4.05 16.62 2.41
N GLY A 85 -2.85 16.41 2.95
CA GLY A 85 -2.14 17.43 3.75
C GLY A 85 -2.81 17.76 5.09
N GLY A 86 -3.79 16.98 5.56
CA GLY A 86 -4.47 17.12 6.84
C GLY A 86 -5.52 18.24 6.89
N ASN A 87 -5.55 19.10 5.89
CA ASN A 87 -6.52 20.18 5.74
C ASN A 87 -7.33 20.08 4.44
N GLY A 88 -7.15 18.99 3.67
CA GLY A 88 -7.81 18.80 2.37
C GLY A 88 -7.16 19.52 1.19
N SER A 89 -6.06 20.25 1.40
CA SER A 89 -5.35 20.99 0.32
C SER A 89 -4.38 20.12 -0.48
N GLY A 90 -4.04 18.94 0.03
CA GLY A 90 -3.17 17.98 -0.65
C GLY A 90 -3.84 17.34 -1.86
N ARG A 91 -3.02 16.78 -2.74
CA ARG A 91 -3.47 16.20 -4.01
C ARG A 91 -4.19 14.87 -3.83
N ASN A 92 -3.97 14.15 -2.73
CA ASN A 92 -4.56 12.84 -2.47
C ASN A 92 -4.40 11.87 -3.67
N VAL A 93 -3.22 11.86 -4.31
CA VAL A 93 -2.97 11.03 -5.51
C VAL A 93 -3.16 9.55 -5.18
N LEU A 94 -2.79 9.09 -3.97
CA LEU A 94 -2.96 7.70 -3.58
C LEU A 94 -4.44 7.30 -3.59
N GLY A 95 -5.30 8.13 -2.99
CA GLY A 95 -6.75 7.90 -2.99
C GLY A 95 -7.34 7.82 -4.40
N GLN A 96 -6.90 8.72 -5.30
CA GLN A 96 -7.30 8.69 -6.71
C GLN A 96 -6.87 7.41 -7.43
N LEU A 97 -5.62 6.96 -7.21
CA LEU A 97 -5.11 5.72 -7.79
C LEU A 97 -5.86 4.49 -7.27
N LEU A 98 -6.23 4.46 -5.99
CA LEU A 98 -7.03 3.37 -5.42
C LEU A 98 -8.44 3.32 -6.02
N VAL A 99 -9.08 4.48 -6.24
CA VAL A 99 -10.38 4.55 -6.93
C VAL A 99 -10.25 4.06 -8.37
N ARG A 100 -9.20 4.45 -9.09
CA ARG A 100 -8.90 3.93 -10.44
C ARG A 100 -8.71 2.41 -10.43
N LEU A 101 -7.91 1.89 -9.50
CA LEU A 101 -7.68 0.46 -9.35
C LEU A 101 -8.98 -0.30 -9.07
N ARG A 102 -9.86 0.25 -8.21
CA ARG A 102 -11.19 -0.31 -7.95
C ARG A 102 -12.01 -0.44 -9.22
N SER A 103 -12.02 0.59 -10.08
CA SER A 103 -12.70 0.53 -11.37
C SER A 103 -12.11 -0.52 -12.31
N GLU A 104 -10.78 -0.65 -12.35
CA GLU A 104 -10.09 -1.68 -13.14
C GLU A 104 -10.47 -3.09 -12.66
N LEU A 105 -10.48 -3.33 -11.35
CA LEU A 105 -10.83 -4.62 -10.74
C LEU A 105 -12.29 -5.02 -11.00
N ARG A 106 -13.21 -4.07 -11.07
CA ARG A 106 -14.62 -4.34 -11.43
C ARG A 106 -14.83 -4.64 -12.91
N ALA A 107 -13.95 -4.11 -13.77
CA ALA A 107 -14.03 -4.32 -15.22
C ALA A 107 -13.37 -5.65 -15.65
N LEU A 108 -12.56 -6.26 -14.80
CA LEU A 108 -12.01 -7.58 -15.06
C LEU A 108 -13.15 -8.61 -15.02
N PRO A 109 -13.34 -9.42 -16.07
CA PRO A 109 -14.23 -10.57 -15.97
C PRO A 109 -13.66 -11.50 -14.90
N GLU A 110 -14.49 -11.83 -13.90
CA GLU A 110 -14.24 -12.96 -12.99
C GLU A 110 -13.80 -14.15 -13.86
N GLY A 111 -12.56 -14.60 -13.70
CA GLY A 111 -12.01 -15.68 -14.52
C GLY A 111 -12.96 -16.86 -14.51
N GLY A 112 -13.55 -17.14 -15.68
CA GLY A 112 -14.31 -18.35 -15.92
C GLY A 112 -13.40 -19.53 -15.61
N GLN A 113 -13.69 -20.23 -14.52
CA GLN A 113 -13.22 -21.58 -14.35
C GLN A 113 -13.96 -22.43 -15.39
N GLU A 114 -13.34 -22.61 -16.56
CA GLU A 114 -13.64 -23.74 -17.42
C GLU A 114 -13.37 -25.01 -16.60
N LYS A 115 -14.45 -25.61 -16.11
CA LYS A 115 -14.44 -27.02 -15.72
C LYS A 115 -14.23 -27.82 -17.01
N SER A 116 -13.09 -28.49 -17.12
CA SER A 116 -12.90 -29.60 -18.04
C SER A 116 -12.55 -30.86 -17.28
#